data_AF-A0A543AYK4-F1
#
_entry.id   AF-A0A543AYK4-F1
#
_cell.length_a   1.000
_cell.length_b   1.000
_cell.length_c   1.000
_cell.angle_alpha   90.00
_cell.angle_beta   90.00
_cell.angle_gamma   90.00
#
_symmetry.space_group_name_H-M   'P 1'
#
loop_
_entity.id
_entity.type
_entity.pdbx_description
1 polymer ?
#
loop_
_entity_poly.entity_id
_entity_poly.type
_entity_poly.pdbx_seq_one_letter_code
_entity_poly.pdbx_strand_id
1 'polypeptide(L)'
;MHSESALLNVIDVEATCWDGQPPPGSVNEIIEIGLTVVDVSARRRASRHRILVRPVRSTVSDFCTQLTGLTQAEVAEGVGFAEACRILVEEFESAERPWASWGEYDRKQFARQSKADRVAYPFGYPTERGHTNAKAVFTAAYGLRRKPGMAQALQIAGLPLEGRHHSGEDDAWNIAALVLDLAERGAWPGP
;
A
#
# COMPACT_ATOMS: atom_id res chain seq x y z
N MET A 1 0.06 27.26 -19.32
CA MET A 1 -0.20 26.61 -18.01
C MET A 1 0.39 25.21 -18.10
N HIS A 2 1.56 25.00 -17.51
CA HIS A 2 2.02 23.64 -17.28
C HIS A 2 1.03 23.05 -16.27
N SER A 3 0.24 22.06 -16.69
CA SER A 3 -0.41 21.20 -15.71
C SER A 3 0.74 20.59 -14.91
N GLU A 4 0.92 20.98 -13.65
CA GLU A 4 1.77 20.21 -12.76
C GLU A 4 1.26 18.76 -12.81
N SER A 5 2.20 17.81 -12.95
CA SER A 5 1.86 16.40 -12.92
C SER A 5 1.40 16.08 -11.51
N ALA A 6 0.13 15.71 -11.34
CA ALA A 6 -0.41 15.25 -10.07
C ALA A 6 -0.04 13.77 -9.88
N LEU A 7 1.24 13.51 -9.59
CA LEU A 7 1.71 12.16 -9.29
C LEU A 7 1.29 11.75 -7.88
N LEU A 8 0.79 10.53 -7.76
CA LEU A 8 0.38 9.92 -6.51
C LEU A 8 1.06 8.55 -6.38
N ASN A 9 1.62 8.25 -5.21
CA ASN A 9 2.04 6.88 -4.91
C ASN A 9 0.87 6.10 -4.29
N VAL A 10 0.41 5.04 -4.93
CA VAL A 10 -0.54 4.10 -4.33
C VAL A 10 0.25 2.93 -3.77
N ILE A 11 0.11 2.68 -2.47
CA ILE A 11 0.91 1.70 -1.73
C ILE A 11 0.00 0.71 -1.04
N ASP A 12 0.41 -0.55 -1.04
CA ASP A 12 -0.20 -1.62 -0.27
C ASP A 12 0.93 -2.50 0.30
N VAL A 13 0.81 -2.89 1.57
CA VAL A 13 1.84 -3.72 2.23
C VAL A 13 1.29 -5.04 2.68
N GLU A 14 2.08 -6.09 2.45
CA GLU A 14 1.90 -7.35 3.14
C GLU A 14 2.79 -7.40 4.38
N ALA A 15 2.28 -8.01 5.44
CA ALA A 15 2.98 -8.15 6.70
C ALA A 15 2.94 -9.60 7.20
N THR A 16 3.96 -10.00 7.98
CA THR A 16 3.91 -11.28 8.71
C THR A 16 2.60 -11.38 9.50
N CYS A 17 1.92 -12.51 9.39
CA CYS A 17 0.63 -12.75 10.02
C CYS A 17 0.44 -14.23 10.39
N TRP A 18 -0.58 -14.51 11.19
CA TRP A 18 -0.86 -15.84 11.74
C TRP A 18 -2.37 -16.07 11.82
N ASP A 19 -2.77 -17.34 11.77
CA ASP A 19 -4.13 -17.73 12.12
C ASP A 19 -4.27 -17.75 13.65
N GLY A 20 -4.75 -16.62 14.20
CA GLY A 20 -4.90 -16.43 15.64
C GLY A 20 -3.75 -15.64 16.28
N GLN A 21 -3.29 -16.10 17.45
CA GLN A 21 -2.28 -15.36 18.23
C GLN A 21 -0.88 -15.56 17.63
N PRO A 22 -0.07 -14.48 17.53
CA PRO A 22 1.32 -14.59 17.10
C PRO A 22 2.15 -15.40 18.10
N PRO A 23 3.21 -16.09 17.65
CA PRO A 23 4.21 -16.68 18.55
C PRO A 23 4.79 -15.63 19.51
N PRO A 24 5.21 -16.02 20.72
CA PRO A 24 5.79 -15.09 21.68
C PRO A 24 6.96 -14.28 21.10
N GLY A 25 6.87 -12.95 21.20
CA GLY A 25 7.87 -12.03 20.68
C GLY A 25 7.72 -11.66 19.21
N SER A 26 6.87 -12.36 18.45
CA SER A 26 6.56 -12.01 17.07
C SER A 26 5.58 -10.83 16.98
N VAL A 27 5.79 -10.01 15.96
CA VAL A 27 4.96 -8.84 15.62
C VAL A 27 4.72 -8.79 14.12
N ASN A 28 3.66 -8.14 13.66
CA ASN A 28 3.52 -7.87 12.23
C ASN A 28 4.69 -7.00 11.76
N GLU A 29 5.46 -7.49 10.80
CA GLU A 29 6.53 -6.80 10.12
C GLU A 29 6.20 -6.78 8.64
N ILE A 30 6.36 -5.63 7.99
CA ILE A 30 6.22 -5.49 6.53
C ILE A 30 7.20 -6.46 5.87
N ILE A 31 6.67 -7.27 4.96
CA ILE A 31 7.41 -8.28 4.19
C ILE A 31 7.38 -8.00 2.68
N GLU A 32 6.44 -7.20 2.22
CA GLU A 32 6.36 -6.70 0.85
C GLU A 32 5.75 -5.31 0.85
N ILE A 33 6.27 -4.44 0.00
CA ILE A 33 5.70 -3.13 -0.31
C ILE A 33 5.41 -3.13 -1.80
N GLY A 34 4.13 -3.13 -2.14
CA GLY A 34 3.67 -2.82 -3.48
C GLY A 34 3.51 -1.33 -3.66
N LEU A 35 3.93 -0.82 -4.82
CA LEU A 35 3.81 0.59 -5.15
C LEU A 35 3.41 0.76 -6.61
N THR A 36 2.34 1.53 -6.84
CA THR A 36 1.96 2.02 -8.16
C THR A 36 2.03 3.53 -8.19
N VAL A 37 2.85 4.09 -9.07
CA VAL A 37 2.82 5.54 -9.34
C VAL A 37 1.66 5.80 -10.28
N VAL A 38 0.76 6.70 -9.90
CA VAL A 38 -0.40 7.13 -10.68
C VAL A 38 -0.20 8.55 -11.14
N ASP A 39 -0.38 8.79 -12.43
CA ASP A 39 -0.49 10.13 -13.00
C ASP A 39 -1.98 10.46 -13.08
N VAL A 40 -2.47 11.16 -12.06
CA VAL A 40 -3.91 11.45 -11.90
C VAL A 40 -4.38 12.39 -13.02
N SER A 41 -3.56 13.35 -13.42
CA SER A 41 -3.85 14.29 -14.51
C SER A 41 -3.97 13.57 -15.86
N ALA A 42 -3.03 12.67 -16.17
CA ALA A 42 -3.07 11.88 -17.39
C ALA A 42 -3.99 10.64 -17.29
N ARG A 43 -4.64 10.42 -16.14
CA ARG A 43 -5.52 9.29 -15.82
C ARG A 43 -4.93 7.93 -16.15
N ARG A 44 -3.67 7.70 -15.76
CA ARG A 44 -2.97 6.44 -16.04
C ARG A 44 -2.14 5.97 -14.85
N ARG A 45 -2.01 4.66 -14.74
CA ARG A 45 -1.02 4.02 -13.87
C ARG A 45 0.33 4.11 -14.59
N ALA A 46 1.25 4.91 -14.05
CA ALA A 46 2.50 5.25 -14.72
C ALA A 46 3.55 4.16 -14.61
N SER A 47 3.64 3.50 -13.46
CA SER A 47 4.60 2.41 -13.21
C SER A 47 4.17 1.57 -12.01
N ARG A 48 4.64 0.32 -11.98
CA ARG A 48 4.33 -0.69 -10.96
C ARG A 48 5.63 -1.24 -10.40
N HIS A 49 5.70 -1.41 -9.07
CA HIS A 49 6.91 -1.74 -8.34
C HIS A 49 6.62 -2.64 -7.15
N ARG A 50 7.65 -3.40 -6.77
CA ARG A 50 7.64 -4.36 -5.66
C ARG A 50 8.94 -4.29 -4.89
N ILE A 51 8.87 -4.16 -3.57
CA ILE A 51 10.03 -4.22 -2.67
C ILE A 51 9.78 -5.32 -1.63
N LEU A 52 10.59 -6.38 -1.66
CA LEU A 52 10.59 -7.40 -0.62
C LEU A 52 11.37 -6.91 0.60
N VAL A 53 10.82 -7.13 1.79
CA VAL A 53 11.38 -6.65 3.05
C VAL A 53 11.63 -7.81 3.98
N ARG A 54 12.89 -8.02 4.38
CA ARG A 54 13.26 -9.10 5.29
C ARG A 54 12.81 -8.78 6.73
N PRO A 55 11.93 -9.61 7.34
CA PRO A 55 11.54 -9.43 8.74
C PRO A 55 12.70 -9.81 9.68
N VAL A 56 12.70 -9.26 10.89
CA VAL A 56 13.80 -9.42 11.87
C VAL A 56 13.33 -10.13 13.14
N ARG A 57 12.09 -9.87 13.58
CA ARG A 57 11.50 -10.42 14.82
C ARG A 57 10.52 -11.56 14.56
N SER A 58 10.05 -11.68 13.33
CA SER A 58 9.01 -12.63 12.93
C SER A 58 9.46 -13.48 11.76
N THR A 59 8.86 -14.65 11.66
CA THR A 59 8.94 -15.52 10.48
C THR A 59 7.60 -15.53 9.76
N VAL A 60 7.65 -15.79 8.45
CA VAL A 60 6.45 -16.02 7.65
C VAL A 60 5.84 -17.35 8.05
N SER A 61 4.59 -17.32 8.49
CA SER A 61 3.84 -18.54 8.81
C SER A 61 3.25 -19.20 7.56
N ASP A 62 2.76 -20.43 7.69
CA ASP A 62 2.03 -21.11 6.62
C ASP A 62 0.75 -20.34 6.24
N PHE A 63 0.06 -19.77 7.23
CA PHE A 63 -1.12 -18.93 7.00
C PHE A 63 -0.75 -17.68 6.18
N CYS A 64 0.35 -17.01 6.55
CA CYS A 64 0.84 -15.85 5.83
C CYS A 64 1.21 -16.22 4.39
N THR A 65 1.92 -17.33 4.19
CA THR A 65 2.27 -17.84 2.85
C THR A 65 1.02 -18.14 2.02
N GLN A 66 0.00 -18.78 2.59
CA GLN A 66 -1.25 -19.09 1.87
C GLN A 66 -2.01 -17.83 1.48
N LEU A 67 -2.04 -16.84 2.37
CA LEU A 67 -2.68 -15.56 2.14
C LEU A 67 -1.94 -14.78 1.05
N THR A 68 -0.67 -14.46 1.28
CA THR A 68 0.08 -13.50 0.45
C THR A 68 0.75 -14.13 -0.75
N GLY A 69 1.07 -15.43 -0.66
CA GLY A 69 1.89 -16.14 -1.63
C GLY A 69 3.40 -16.03 -1.35
N LEU A 70 3.83 -15.21 -0.39
CA LEU A 70 5.24 -15.01 -0.05
C LEU A 70 5.76 -16.18 0.78
N THR A 71 6.88 -16.77 0.36
CA THR A 71 7.56 -17.81 1.15
C THR A 71 8.63 -17.20 2.04
N GLN A 72 8.94 -17.86 3.17
CA GLN A 72 10.03 -17.42 4.06
C GLN A 72 11.38 -17.27 3.32
N ALA A 73 11.67 -18.15 2.35
CA ALA A 73 12.89 -18.09 1.57
C ALA A 73 12.92 -16.84 0.67
N GLU A 74 11.82 -16.53 0.01
CA GLU A 74 11.71 -15.32 -0.83
C GLU A 74 11.92 -14.05 -0.01
N VAL A 75 11.27 -13.93 1.16
CA VAL A 75 11.41 -12.71 1.96
C VAL A 75 12.78 -12.59 2.63
N ALA A 76 13.50 -13.69 2.84
CA ALA A 76 14.85 -13.67 3.38
C ALA A 76 15.87 -13.02 2.43
N GLU A 77 15.56 -12.98 1.12
CA GLU A 77 16.34 -12.27 0.10
C GLU A 77 15.96 -10.79 -0.01
N GLY A 78 14.91 -10.35 0.70
CA GLY A 78 14.48 -8.96 0.74
C GLY A 78 15.48 -8.02 1.42
N VAL A 79 15.33 -6.72 1.16
CA VAL A 79 16.13 -5.67 1.83
C VAL A 79 15.67 -5.48 3.27
N GLY A 80 16.48 -4.82 4.10
CA GLY A 80 16.03 -4.43 5.45
C GLY A 80 14.96 -3.33 5.38
N PHE A 81 14.10 -3.22 6.41
CA PHE A 81 13.05 -2.20 6.44
C PHE A 81 13.58 -0.76 6.30
N ALA A 82 14.73 -0.44 6.92
CA ALA A 82 15.37 0.87 6.77
C ALA A 82 15.75 1.19 5.31
N GLU A 83 16.24 0.18 4.59
CA GLU A 83 16.61 0.29 3.18
C GLU A 83 15.38 0.43 2.29
N ALA A 84 14.32 -0.33 2.56
CA ALA A 84 13.05 -0.19 1.87
C ALA A 84 12.47 1.23 2.01
N CYS A 85 12.50 1.81 3.23
CA CYS A 85 12.09 3.20 3.45
C CYS A 85 12.97 4.20 2.68
N ARG A 86 14.28 3.94 2.59
CA ARG A 86 15.22 4.78 1.83
C ARG A 86 14.89 4.76 0.33
N ILE A 87 14.64 3.57 -0.24
CA ILE A 87 14.19 3.40 -1.63
C ILE A 87 12.89 4.18 -1.88
N LEU A 88 11.90 4.09 -0.98
CA LEU A 88 10.65 4.86 -1.09
C LEU A 88 10.91 6.38 -1.21
N VAL A 89 11.81 6.91 -0.39
CA VAL A 89 12.11 8.35 -0.39
C VAL A 89 12.91 8.75 -1.63
N GLU A 90 13.96 8.01 -1.98
CA GLU A 90 14.89 8.39 -3.04
C GLU A 90 14.35 8.13 -4.44
N GLU A 91 13.67 7.00 -4.66
CA GLU A 91 13.20 6.60 -6.00
C GLU A 91 11.76 7.01 -6.27
N PHE A 92 10.94 7.14 -5.23
CA PHE A 92 9.51 7.42 -5.35
C PHE A 92 9.09 8.75 -4.72
N GLU A 93 10.04 9.54 -4.23
CA GLU A 93 9.83 10.87 -3.64
C GLU A 93 8.79 10.83 -2.51
N SER A 94 8.70 9.70 -1.78
CA SER A 94 7.58 9.43 -0.88
C SER A 94 7.47 10.41 0.28
N ALA A 95 8.55 11.10 0.63
CA ALA A 95 8.57 12.09 1.70
C ALA A 95 7.78 13.38 1.37
N GLU A 96 7.61 13.67 0.07
CA GLU A 96 6.98 14.89 -0.42
C GLU A 96 5.75 14.60 -1.28
N ARG A 97 5.80 13.54 -2.09
CA ARG A 97 4.71 13.15 -2.98
C ARG A 97 3.51 12.63 -2.18
N PRO A 98 2.28 13.06 -2.49
CA PRO A 98 1.09 12.48 -1.87
C PRO A 98 0.99 11.00 -2.18
N TRP A 99 0.34 10.28 -1.28
CA TRP A 99 0.18 8.85 -1.41
C TRP A 99 -1.17 8.38 -0.89
N ALA A 100 -1.57 7.19 -1.31
CA ALA A 100 -2.81 6.57 -0.90
C ALA A 100 -2.58 5.09 -0.62
N SER A 101 -3.41 4.53 0.24
CA SER A 101 -3.59 3.09 0.34
C SER A 101 -5.08 2.78 0.47
N TRP A 102 -5.45 1.51 0.41
CA TRP A 102 -6.87 1.19 0.50
C TRP A 102 -7.45 1.64 1.83
N GLY A 103 -6.77 1.39 2.95
CA GLY A 103 -7.25 1.77 4.29
C GLY A 103 -6.23 2.53 5.12
N GLU A 104 -6.40 2.50 6.44
CA GLU A 104 -5.41 3.09 7.37
C GLU A 104 -4.29 2.12 7.77
N TYR A 105 -4.41 0.84 7.40
CA TYR A 105 -3.55 -0.21 7.92
C TYR A 105 -2.10 0.05 7.54
N ASP A 106 -1.81 0.29 6.26
CA ASP A 106 -0.47 0.46 5.71
C ASP A 106 0.26 1.62 6.39
N ARG A 107 -0.39 2.78 6.44
CA ARG A 107 0.09 3.98 7.12
C ARG A 107 0.44 3.71 8.59
N LYS A 108 -0.46 3.05 9.31
CA LYS A 108 -0.26 2.73 10.73
C LYS A 108 0.83 1.67 10.91
N GLN A 109 0.94 0.71 10.00
CA GLN A 109 1.95 -0.33 10.04
C GLN A 109 3.34 0.24 9.79
N PHE A 110 3.52 1.08 8.75
CA PHE A 110 4.77 1.83 8.55
C PHE A 110 5.12 2.68 9.77
N ALA A 111 4.17 3.42 10.35
CA ALA A 111 4.42 4.25 11.53
C ALA A 111 4.84 3.42 12.75
N ARG A 112 4.16 2.29 13.00
CA ARG A 112 4.48 1.36 14.09
C ARG A 112 5.88 0.78 13.92
N GLN A 113 6.19 0.25 12.74
CA GLN A 113 7.47 -0.39 12.48
C GLN A 113 8.62 0.62 12.46
N SER A 114 8.43 1.79 11.86
CA SER A 114 9.40 2.91 11.91
C SER A 114 9.76 3.29 13.35
N LYS A 115 8.75 3.44 14.21
CA LYS A 115 8.97 3.72 15.64
C LYS A 115 9.71 2.59 16.34
N ALA A 116 9.33 1.33 16.09
CA ALA A 116 9.94 0.17 16.74
C ALA A 116 11.40 -0.03 16.32
N ASP A 117 11.71 0.23 15.05
CA ASP A 117 13.02 -0.03 14.45
C ASP A 117 13.92 1.21 14.45
N ARG A 118 13.40 2.35 14.95
CA ARG A 118 14.08 3.67 14.96
C ARG A 118 14.51 4.10 13.55
N VAL A 119 13.65 3.82 12.58
CA VAL A 119 13.79 4.23 11.18
C VAL A 119 12.93 5.47 10.95
N ALA A 120 13.42 6.43 10.16
CA ALA A 120 12.61 7.57 9.77
C ALA A 120 11.39 7.13 8.95
N TYR A 121 10.20 7.64 9.29
CA TYR A 121 8.99 7.34 8.54
C TYR A 121 9.06 7.95 7.12
N PRO A 122 8.82 7.17 6.05
CA PRO A 122 9.19 7.58 4.69
C PRO A 122 8.20 8.55 4.03
N PHE A 123 7.07 8.89 4.69
CA PHE A 123 6.02 9.74 4.12
C PHE A 123 5.87 11.12 4.79
N GLY A 124 6.89 11.53 5.55
CA GLY A 124 6.91 12.81 6.25
C GLY A 124 6.05 12.85 7.52
N TYR A 125 6.12 13.97 8.23
CA TYR A 125 5.42 14.17 9.51
C TYR A 125 4.44 15.37 9.46
N PRO A 126 3.31 15.31 10.20
CA PRO A 126 2.79 14.15 10.94
C PRO A 126 2.46 12.97 10.01
N THR A 127 2.35 11.74 10.53
CA THR A 127 2.25 10.53 9.70
C THR A 127 1.01 10.47 8.77
N GLU A 128 0.06 11.40 8.95
CA GLU A 128 -1.18 11.51 8.20
C GLU A 128 -1.03 12.52 7.05
N ARG A 129 0.08 13.27 7.03
CA ARG A 129 0.42 14.22 5.98
C ARG A 129 0.49 13.48 4.65
N GLY A 130 -0.23 13.99 3.67
CA GLY A 130 -0.20 13.49 2.30
C GLY A 130 -0.79 12.09 2.10
N HIS A 131 -1.38 11.44 3.13
CA HIS A 131 -2.05 10.15 2.96
C HIS A 131 -3.53 10.32 2.67
N THR A 132 -4.04 9.58 1.68
CA THR A 132 -5.47 9.45 1.40
C THR A 132 -5.95 8.01 1.62
N ASN A 133 -6.99 7.85 2.42
CA ASN A 133 -7.72 6.60 2.61
C ASN A 133 -8.69 6.36 1.44
N ALA A 134 -8.24 5.65 0.40
CA ALA A 134 -9.01 5.45 -0.83
C ALA A 134 -10.35 4.74 -0.58
N LYS A 135 -10.42 3.81 0.37
CA LYS A 135 -11.67 3.13 0.77
C LYS A 135 -12.71 4.10 1.31
N ALA A 136 -12.31 5.12 2.07
CA ALA A 136 -13.23 6.13 2.58
C ALA A 136 -13.79 7.00 1.45
N VAL A 137 -12.92 7.45 0.54
CA VAL A 137 -13.31 8.22 -0.65
C VAL A 137 -14.26 7.40 -1.52
N PHE A 138 -13.91 6.14 -1.80
CA PHE A 138 -14.74 5.22 -2.57
C PHE A 138 -16.12 5.03 -1.95
N THR A 139 -16.17 4.77 -0.64
CA THR A 139 -17.44 4.55 0.07
C THR A 139 -18.36 5.76 -0.06
N ALA A 140 -17.82 6.98 0.06
CA ALA A 140 -18.59 8.21 -0.10
C ALA A 140 -19.04 8.42 -1.55
N ALA A 141 -18.13 8.27 -2.52
CA ALA A 141 -18.40 8.48 -3.94
C ALA A 141 -19.47 7.52 -4.49
N TYR A 142 -19.51 6.29 -3.99
CA TYR A 142 -20.49 5.26 -4.38
C TYR A 142 -21.74 5.23 -3.49
N GLY A 143 -21.87 6.13 -2.51
CA GLY A 143 -23.03 6.20 -1.61
C GLY A 143 -23.24 4.94 -0.76
N LEU A 144 -22.16 4.24 -0.40
CA LEU A 144 -22.22 2.95 0.29
C LEU A 144 -22.37 3.13 1.80
N ARG A 145 -23.20 2.30 2.43
CA ARG A 145 -23.37 2.31 3.91
C ARG A 145 -22.20 1.67 4.66
N ARG A 146 -21.50 0.74 4.02
CA ARG A 146 -20.36 0.01 4.60
C ARG A 146 -19.16 0.15 3.69
N LYS A 147 -17.97 0.18 4.28
CA LYS A 147 -16.71 0.32 3.57
C LYS A 147 -16.26 -1.05 3.00
N PRO A 148 -16.27 -1.26 1.67
CA PRO A 148 -15.94 -2.55 1.09
C PRO A 148 -14.44 -2.93 1.22
N GLY A 149 -14.13 -4.21 1.11
CA GLY A 149 -12.76 -4.66 0.80
C GLY A 149 -12.35 -4.25 -0.62
N MET A 150 -11.06 -4.29 -0.94
CA MET A 150 -10.56 -3.85 -2.26
C MET A 150 -11.18 -4.68 -3.40
N ALA A 151 -11.16 -6.01 -3.28
CA ALA A 151 -11.76 -6.90 -4.27
C ALA A 151 -13.27 -6.64 -4.47
N GLN A 152 -14.00 -6.36 -3.38
CA GLN A 152 -15.42 -6.01 -3.48
C GLN A 152 -15.62 -4.63 -4.14
N ALA A 153 -14.73 -3.67 -3.89
CA ALA A 153 -14.80 -2.36 -4.53
C ALA A 153 -14.56 -2.45 -6.04
N LEU A 154 -13.61 -3.27 -6.49
CA LEU A 154 -13.43 -3.57 -7.92
C LEU A 154 -14.71 -4.11 -8.55
N GLN A 155 -15.36 -5.09 -7.91
CA GLN A 155 -16.64 -5.64 -8.38
C GLN A 155 -17.73 -4.57 -8.48
N ILE A 156 -17.86 -3.71 -7.47
CA ILE A 156 -18.82 -2.59 -7.46
C ILE A 156 -18.53 -1.59 -8.58
N ALA A 157 -17.25 -1.31 -8.84
CA ALA A 157 -16.81 -0.41 -9.90
C ALA A 157 -16.90 -1.02 -11.31
N GLY A 158 -17.16 -2.34 -11.42
CA GLY A 158 -17.11 -3.05 -12.69
C GLY A 158 -15.70 -3.23 -13.25
N LEU A 159 -14.68 -3.16 -12.39
CA LEU A 159 -13.27 -3.33 -12.74
C LEU A 159 -12.82 -4.78 -12.47
N PRO A 160 -11.99 -5.37 -13.35
CA PRO A 160 -11.40 -6.68 -13.08
C PRO A 160 -10.36 -6.59 -11.96
N LEU A 161 -10.17 -7.70 -11.25
CA LEU A 161 -8.99 -7.88 -10.43
C LEU A 161 -7.84 -8.33 -11.34
N GLU A 162 -6.78 -7.54 -11.40
CA GLU A 162 -5.58 -7.84 -12.17
C GLU A 162 -4.52 -8.47 -11.25
N GLY A 163 -4.12 -9.71 -11.54
CA GLY A 163 -3.11 -10.42 -10.75
C GLY A 163 -3.69 -11.24 -9.60
N ARG A 164 -2.95 -11.34 -8.49
CA ARG A 164 -3.27 -12.11 -7.29
C ARG A 164 -3.64 -11.17 -6.14
N HIS A 165 -4.84 -11.35 -5.59
CA HIS A 165 -5.22 -10.67 -4.35
C HIS A 165 -4.30 -11.06 -3.19
N HIS A 166 -3.90 -10.10 -2.36
CA HIS A 166 -2.89 -10.24 -1.30
C HIS A 166 -1.45 -10.39 -1.79
N SER A 167 -1.18 -10.02 -3.05
CA SER A 167 0.16 -9.56 -3.42
C SER A 167 0.14 -8.04 -3.37
N GLY A 168 1.01 -7.43 -2.56
CA GLY A 168 1.02 -5.99 -2.37
C GLY A 168 1.22 -5.23 -3.69
N GLU A 169 2.06 -5.73 -4.60
CA GLU A 169 2.27 -5.12 -5.92
C GLU A 169 0.98 -5.11 -6.76
N ASP A 170 0.24 -6.22 -6.74
CA ASP A 170 -1.01 -6.39 -7.49
C ASP A 170 -2.14 -5.60 -6.84
N ASP A 171 -2.22 -5.62 -5.51
CA ASP A 171 -3.23 -4.88 -4.75
C ASP A 171 -3.02 -3.36 -4.92
N ALA A 172 -1.78 -2.86 -4.86
CA ALA A 172 -1.47 -1.46 -5.18
C ALA A 172 -1.89 -1.07 -6.61
N TRP A 173 -1.68 -1.95 -7.59
CA TRP A 173 -2.07 -1.74 -8.99
C TRP A 173 -3.59 -1.69 -9.19
N ASN A 174 -4.33 -2.51 -8.44
CA ASN A 174 -5.79 -2.54 -8.44
C ASN A 174 -6.39 -1.35 -7.67
N ILE A 175 -5.81 -0.96 -6.53
CA ILE A 175 -6.19 0.26 -5.81
C ILE A 175 -5.98 1.48 -6.70
N ALA A 176 -4.89 1.51 -7.47
CA ALA A 176 -4.65 2.58 -8.43
C ALA A 176 -5.74 2.67 -9.53
N ALA A 177 -6.28 1.54 -10.00
CA ALA A 177 -7.43 1.55 -10.91
C ALA A 177 -8.69 2.13 -10.23
N LEU A 178 -8.93 1.80 -8.96
CA LEU A 178 -10.03 2.39 -8.18
C LEU A 178 -9.82 3.90 -7.98
N VAL A 179 -8.59 4.35 -7.72
CA VAL A 179 -8.26 5.78 -7.64
C VAL A 179 -8.57 6.50 -8.95
N LEU A 180 -8.23 5.91 -10.09
CA LEU A 180 -8.52 6.49 -11.40
C LEU A 180 -10.02 6.54 -11.71
N ASP A 181 -10.79 5.51 -11.34
CA ASP A 181 -12.26 5.54 -11.42
C ASP A 181 -12.83 6.68 -10.56
N LEU A 182 -12.31 6.88 -9.35
CA LEU A 182 -12.73 8.00 -8.49
C LEU A 182 -12.35 9.37 -9.09
N ALA A 183 -11.20 9.47 -9.73
CA ALA A 183 -10.78 10.69 -10.43
C ALA A 183 -11.66 10.97 -11.65
N GLU A 184 -12.06 9.95 -12.41
CA GLU A 184 -12.99 10.07 -13.53
C GLU A 184 -14.38 10.53 -13.07
N ARG A 185 -14.82 10.08 -11.90
CA ARG A 185 -16.06 10.52 -11.24
C ARG A 185 -15.96 11.91 -10.60
N GLY A 186 -14.80 12.55 -10.59
CA GLY A 186 -14.57 13.84 -9.93
C GLY A 186 -14.63 13.77 -8.40
N ALA A 187 -14.45 12.59 -7.81
CA ALA A 187 -14.53 12.35 -6.37
C ALA A 187 -13.15 12.24 -5.69
N TRP A 188 -12.07 12.09 -6.46
CA TRP A 188 -10.72 12.06 -5.90
C TRP A 188 -10.34 13.47 -5.38
N PRO A 189 -9.87 13.61 -4.13
CA PRO A 189 -9.68 14.92 -3.48
C PRO A 189 -8.50 15.77 -4.04
N GLY A 190 -7.90 15.38 -5.16
CA GLY A 190 -6.69 16.00 -5.71
C GLY A 190 -5.40 15.46 -5.08
N PRO A 191 -4.22 15.83 -5.61
CA PRO A 191 -2.94 15.59 -4.95
C PRO A 191 -2.81 16.38 -3.64
#